data_AF-A0A183F2S6-F1
#
_entry.id   AF-A0A183F2S6-F1
#
_cell.length_a   1.000
_cell.length_b   1.000
_cell.length_c   1.000
_cell.angle_alpha   90.00
_cell.angle_beta   90.00
_cell.angle_gamma   90.00
#
_symmetry.space_group_name_H-M   'P 1'
#
loop_
_entity.id
_entity.type
_entity.pdbx_description
1 polymer ?
#
loop_
_entity_poly.entity_id
_entity_poly.type
_entity_poly.pdbx_seq_one_letter_code
_entity_poly.pdbx_strand_id
1 'polypeptide(L)'
;MNDGKEEQLLVLSRWPLYPEYFGFSDFSMGLNELWPEQRESLPPTDSRLRPDVRQLEDGNLDKAVAYKQELEKAQRARAIDEEKHKPLWFTQKEDNAKFEQQKKDNAFIPIFNVSITS
;
A
#
# COMPACT_ATOMS: atom_id res chain seq x y z
N MET A 1 7.90 -4.61 -43.34
CA MET A 1 8.54 -3.34 -42.93
C MET A 1 7.85 -2.95 -41.64
N ASN A 2 8.55 -3.03 -40.51
CA ASN A 2 8.00 -2.57 -39.23
C ASN A 2 8.03 -1.05 -39.28
N ASP A 3 6.89 -0.42 -39.08
CA ASP A 3 6.66 1.01 -39.32
C ASP A 3 7.38 1.95 -38.33
N GLY A 4 8.40 1.46 -37.61
CA GLY A 4 9.28 2.26 -36.75
C GLY A 4 8.59 3.02 -35.60
N LYS A 5 7.31 2.75 -35.33
CA LYS A 5 6.57 3.41 -34.26
C LYS A 5 7.00 2.82 -32.93
N GLU A 6 7.61 3.65 -32.09
CA GLU A 6 7.91 3.30 -30.71
C GLU A 6 6.59 2.97 -29.98
N GLU A 7 6.44 1.72 -29.56
CA GLU A 7 5.30 1.30 -28.74
C GLU A 7 5.57 1.72 -27.29
N GLN A 8 4.65 2.51 -26.73
CA GLN A 8 4.71 2.86 -25.31
C GLN A 8 4.21 1.69 -24.49
N LEU A 9 5.14 1.01 -23.79
CA LEU A 9 4.83 -0.16 -22.96
C LEU A 9 4.10 0.21 -21.66
N LEU A 10 4.42 1.38 -21.11
CA LEU A 10 3.83 1.93 -19.89
C LEU A 10 3.63 3.42 -20.09
N VAL A 11 2.37 3.86 -19.93
CA VAL A 11 2.01 5.27 -19.97
C VAL A 11 1.62 5.68 -18.56
N LEU A 12 2.44 6.52 -17.94
CA LEU A 12 2.08 7.15 -16.67
C LEU A 12 0.97 8.17 -16.93
N SER A 13 -0.01 8.22 -16.04
CA SER A 13 -1.10 9.19 -16.11
C SER A 13 -0.54 10.60 -16.26
N ARG A 14 -0.98 11.33 -17.28
CA ARG A 14 -0.60 12.73 -17.53
C ARG A 14 -1.29 13.73 -16.60
N TRP A 15 -2.22 13.28 -15.75
CA TRP A 15 -2.99 14.14 -14.86
C TRP A 15 -2.06 14.88 -13.88
N PRO A 16 -2.31 16.18 -13.63
CA PRO A 16 -1.50 16.93 -12.68
C PRO A 16 -1.70 16.34 -11.28
N LEU A 17 -0.58 16.07 -10.61
CA LEU A 17 -0.59 15.79 -9.16
C LEU A 17 -1.22 16.99 -8.45
N TYR A 18 -2.03 16.74 -7.42
CA TYR A 18 -2.74 17.79 -6.69
C TYR A 18 -1.86 18.43 -5.60
N PRO A 19 -1.25 19.61 -5.81
CA PRO A 19 -0.25 20.16 -4.88
C PRO A 19 -0.86 20.51 -3.52
N GLU A 20 -2.15 20.89 -3.49
CA GLU A 20 -2.89 21.22 -2.28
C GLU A 20 -3.20 19.98 -1.43
N TYR A 21 -3.16 18.79 -2.05
CA TYR A 21 -3.41 17.50 -1.41
C TYR A 21 -2.13 16.65 -1.44
N PHE A 22 -1.05 17.22 -0.91
CA PHE A 22 0.25 16.54 -0.75
C PHE A 22 0.89 16.06 -2.06
N GLY A 23 0.47 16.57 -3.22
CA GLY A 23 0.94 16.10 -4.53
C GLY A 23 0.42 14.71 -4.88
N PHE A 24 -0.74 14.31 -4.37
CA PHE A 24 -1.30 13.00 -4.65
C PHE A 24 -1.82 12.87 -6.09
N SER A 25 -1.81 11.65 -6.59
CA SER A 25 -2.49 11.26 -7.83
C SER A 25 -3.94 10.84 -7.54
N ASP A 26 -4.78 10.73 -8.57
CA ASP A 26 -6.14 10.18 -8.43
C ASP A 26 -6.12 8.78 -7.78
N PHE A 27 -5.14 7.95 -8.15
CA PHE A 27 -4.97 6.64 -7.56
C PHE A 27 -4.69 6.73 -6.05
N SER A 28 -3.76 7.60 -5.65
CA SER A 28 -3.42 7.82 -4.25
C SER A 28 -4.60 8.36 -3.45
N MET A 29 -5.41 9.22 -4.07
CA MET A 29 -6.61 9.76 -3.44
C MET A 29 -7.66 8.69 -3.13
N GLY A 30 -7.79 7.68 -4.01
CA GLY A 30 -8.71 6.56 -3.80
C GLY A 30 -8.27 5.54 -2.74
N LEU A 31 -6.99 5.52 -2.31
CA LEU A 31 -6.48 4.46 -1.43
C LEU A 31 -7.16 4.40 -0.05
N ASN A 32 -7.54 5.56 0.49
CA ASN A 32 -8.11 5.65 1.83
C ASN A 32 -9.63 5.94 1.85
N GLU A 33 -10.27 5.87 0.68
CA GLU A 33 -11.72 5.97 0.58
C GLU A 33 -12.38 4.77 1.27
N LEU A 34 -13.38 5.04 2.11
CA LEU A 34 -14.10 4.03 2.87
C LEU A 34 -15.60 4.25 2.70
N TRP A 35 -16.24 3.38 1.92
CA TRP A 35 -17.69 3.40 1.80
C TRP A 35 -18.35 2.69 2.99
N PRO A 36 -19.53 3.16 3.46
CA PRO A 36 -20.22 2.59 4.62
C PRO A 36 -20.39 1.06 4.55
N GLU A 37 -20.69 0.53 3.37
CA GLU A 37 -20.92 -0.89 3.10
C GLU A 37 -19.66 -1.73 3.28
N GLN A 38 -18.48 -1.13 3.04
CA GLN A 38 -17.21 -1.84 3.18
C GLN A 38 -16.86 -2.07 4.65
N ARG A 39 -17.24 -1.15 5.54
CA ARG A 39 -16.80 -1.14 6.95
C ARG A 39 -17.05 -2.45 7.69
N GLU A 40 -18.16 -3.13 7.39
CA GLU A 40 -18.53 -4.40 8.03
C GLU A 40 -17.68 -5.59 7.56
N SER A 41 -17.06 -5.49 6.38
CA SER A 41 -16.26 -6.55 5.77
C SER A 41 -14.75 -6.44 6.02
N LEU A 42 -14.29 -5.29 6.52
CA LEU A 42 -12.86 -5.04 6.71
C LEU A 42 -12.34 -5.63 8.02
N PRO A 43 -11.11 -6.17 8.03
CA PRO A 43 -10.47 -6.53 9.28
C PRO A 43 -10.22 -5.26 10.12
N PRO A 44 -10.21 -5.35 11.46
CA PRO A 44 -9.96 -4.20 12.34
C PRO A 44 -8.55 -3.60 12.17
N THR A 45 -7.65 -4.30 11.46
CA THR A 45 -6.29 -3.86 11.15
C THR A 45 -6.17 -3.13 9.80
N ASP A 46 -7.26 -2.96 9.05
CA ASP A 46 -7.24 -2.23 7.78
C ASP A 46 -6.88 -0.74 8.02
N SER A 47 -6.05 -0.18 7.14
CA SER A 47 -5.55 1.19 7.31
C SER A 47 -6.65 2.25 7.21
N ARG A 48 -7.75 1.99 6.49
CA ARG A 48 -8.88 2.93 6.36
C ARG A 48 -9.63 3.17 7.67
N LEU A 49 -9.44 2.28 8.64
CA LEU A 49 -10.04 2.36 9.97
C LEU A 49 -9.16 3.14 10.96
N ARG A 50 -7.98 3.63 10.55
CA ARG A 50 -7.10 4.41 11.42
C ARG A 50 -7.70 5.78 11.75
N PRO A 51 -7.99 6.07 13.03
CA PRO A 51 -8.67 7.31 13.41
C PRO A 51 -7.79 8.54 13.24
N ASP A 52 -6.48 8.44 13.46
CA ASP A 52 -5.54 9.55 13.31
C ASP A 52 -5.45 10.03 11.85
N VAL A 53 -5.37 9.10 10.90
CA VAL A 53 -5.36 9.41 9.46
C VAL A 53 -6.69 10.01 9.02
N ARG A 54 -7.82 9.45 9.47
CA ARG A 54 -9.15 9.99 9.11
C ARG A 54 -9.34 11.42 9.62
N GLN A 55 -8.95 11.69 10.87
CA GLN A 55 -9.04 13.05 11.41
C GLN A 55 -8.13 14.03 10.67
N LEU A 56 -6.97 13.58 10.17
CA LEU A 56 -6.09 14.40 9.34
C LEU A 56 -6.74 14.75 7.99
N GLU A 57 -7.37 13.78 7.34
CA GLU A 57 -8.10 13.99 6.08
C GLU A 57 -9.29 14.94 6.24
N ASP A 58 -10.00 14.84 7.37
CA ASP A 58 -11.10 15.75 7.72
C ASP A 58 -10.61 17.17 8.12
N GLY A 59 -9.29 17.41 8.16
CA GLY A 59 -8.68 18.68 8.55
C GLY A 59 -8.61 18.93 10.07
N ASN A 60 -8.99 17.95 10.89
CA ASN A 60 -8.99 18.03 12.36
C ASN A 60 -7.61 17.70 12.95
N LEU A 61 -6.63 18.59 12.77
CA LEU A 61 -5.24 18.35 13.15
C LEU A 61 -5.05 18.00 14.63
N ASP A 62 -5.71 18.70 15.55
CA ASP A 62 -5.58 18.46 16.99
C ASP A 62 -6.00 17.03 17.38
N LYS A 63 -7.12 16.57 16.82
CA LYS A 63 -7.62 15.20 17.04
C LYS A 63 -6.70 14.17 16.39
N ALA A 64 -6.20 14.44 15.19
CA ALA A 64 -5.26 13.55 14.51
C ALA A 64 -3.99 13.33 15.34
N VAL A 65 -3.42 14.42 15.89
CA VAL A 65 -2.24 14.35 16.76
C VAL A 65 -2.54 13.56 18.05
N ALA A 66 -3.68 13.82 18.70
CA ALA A 66 -4.07 13.08 19.90
C ALA A 66 -4.19 11.57 19.65
N TYR A 67 -4.94 11.17 18.61
CA TYR A 67 -5.08 9.76 18.25
C TYR A 67 -3.76 9.10 17.87
N LYS A 68 -2.88 9.82 17.15
CA LYS A 68 -1.55 9.32 16.80
C LYS A 68 -0.74 9.00 18.05
N GLN A 69 -0.71 9.91 19.02
CA GLN A 69 0.02 9.72 20.27
C GLN A 69 -0.49 8.52 21.07
N GLU A 70 -1.81 8.37 21.18
CA GLU A 70 -2.44 7.23 21.85
C GLU A 70 -2.09 5.90 21.17
N LEU A 71 -2.18 5.85 19.84
CA LEU A 71 -1.91 4.65 19.05
C LEU A 71 -0.44 4.23 19.15
N GLU A 72 0.50 5.16 19.02
CA GLU A 72 1.93 4.90 19.16
C GLU A 72 2.29 4.48 20.59
N LYS A 73 1.69 5.10 21.61
CA LYS A 73 1.91 4.70 23.02
C LYS A 73 1.42 3.27 23.26
N ALA A 74 0.25 2.91 22.74
CA ALA A 74 -0.29 1.56 22.85
C ALA A 74 0.56 0.53 22.08
N GLN A 75 1.05 0.88 20.88
CA GLN A 75 1.97 0.03 20.13
C GLN A 75 3.29 -0.17 20.88
N ARG A 76 3.90 0.89 21.41
CA ARG A 76 5.14 0.83 22.17
C ARG A 76 5.00 -0.03 23.44
N ALA A 77 3.87 0.08 24.14
CA ALA A 77 3.61 -0.76 25.31
C ALA A 77 3.51 -2.26 24.96
N ARG A 78 2.96 -2.60 23.78
CA ARG A 78 2.89 -3.99 23.27
C ARG A 78 4.23 -4.52 22.78
N ALA A 79 5.10 -3.65 22.26
CA ALA A 79 6.44 -4.03 21.78
C ALA A 79 7.36 -4.54 22.91
N ILE A 80 7.07 -4.21 24.17
CA ILE A 80 7.84 -4.72 25.32
C ILE A 80 7.72 -6.27 25.44
N ASP A 81 6.66 -6.87 24.90
CA ASP A 81 6.43 -8.34 24.85
C ASP A 81 6.66 -8.88 23.41
N GLU A 82 7.66 -8.32 22.72
CA GLU A 82 7.98 -8.54 21.30
C GLU A 82 8.10 -10.02 20.90
N GLU A 83 8.53 -10.89 21.81
CA GLU A 83 8.66 -12.34 21.56
C GLU A 83 7.33 -13.03 21.16
N LYS A 84 6.17 -12.41 21.42
CA LYS A 84 4.85 -12.99 21.10
C LYS A 84 4.23 -12.46 19.81
N HIS A 85 4.81 -11.45 19.15
CA HIS A 85 4.21 -10.91 17.94
C HIS A 85 4.25 -11.92 16.79
N LYS A 86 3.08 -12.34 16.31
CA LYS A 86 2.93 -13.25 15.17
C LYS A 86 2.09 -12.57 14.07
N PRO A 87 2.64 -12.35 12.87
CA PRO A 87 1.84 -11.84 11.74
C PRO A 87 0.76 -12.85 11.36
N LEU A 88 -0.45 -12.35 11.05
CA LEU A 88 -1.62 -13.20 10.76
C LEU A 88 -1.67 -13.66 9.30
N TRP A 89 -1.30 -12.79 8.37
CA TRP A 89 -1.55 -12.98 6.94
C TRP A 89 -0.36 -13.55 6.17
N PHE A 90 0.84 -13.49 6.75
CA PHE A 90 2.08 -13.88 6.08
C PHE A 90 3.01 -14.61 7.04
N THR A 91 3.79 -15.55 6.49
CA THR A 91 4.85 -16.27 7.20
C THR A 91 6.16 -16.05 6.48
N GLN A 92 7.24 -15.81 7.22
CA GLN A 92 8.57 -15.69 6.65
C GLN A 92 9.00 -17.01 6.00
N LYS A 93 9.52 -16.92 4.77
CA LYS A 93 10.13 -18.03 4.02
C LYS A 93 11.43 -17.55 3.38
N GLU A 94 12.34 -18.49 3.12
CA GLU A 94 13.52 -18.20 2.31
C GLU A 94 13.10 -17.91 0.88
N ASP A 95 13.59 -16.80 0.34
CA ASP A 95 13.39 -16.44 -1.05
C ASP A 95 14.41 -17.18 -1.92
N ASN A 96 13.95 -18.21 -2.62
CA ASN A 96 14.74 -18.95 -3.59
C ASN A 96 14.69 -18.31 -4.99
N ALA A 97 14.14 -17.09 -5.12
CA ALA A 97 14.10 -16.40 -6.39
C ALA A 97 15.52 -16.21 -6.93
N LYS A 98 15.78 -16.84 -8.07
CA LYS A 98 17.05 -16.78 -8.77
C LYS A 98 17.21 -15.45 -9.53
N PHE A 99 16.86 -14.32 -8.92
CA PHE A 99 16.94 -13.00 -9.53
C PHE A 99 18.34 -12.74 -10.13
N GLU A 100 19.39 -13.17 -9.43
CA GLU A 100 20.77 -13.01 -9.88
C GLU A 100 21.18 -13.98 -11.01
N GLN A 101 20.52 -15.14 -11.14
CA GLN A 101 20.72 -16.05 -12.28
C GLN A 101 19.93 -15.55 -13.51
N GLN A 102 18.70 -15.09 -13.29
CA GLN A 102 17.80 -14.58 -14.33
C GLN A 102 18.33 -13.28 -14.98
N LYS A 103 19.02 -12.42 -14.20
CA LYS A 103 19.77 -11.26 -14.74
C LYS A 103 20.88 -11.67 -15.71
N LYS A 104 21.61 -12.75 -15.41
CA LYS A 104 22.74 -13.23 -16.24
C LYS A 104 22.27 -13.81 -17.57
N ASP A 105 21.09 -14.43 -17.57
CA ASP A 105 20.55 -15.11 -18.74
C ASP A 105 19.82 -14.13 -19.70
N ASN A 106 19.72 -12.83 -19.38
CA ASN A 106 19.10 -11.78 -20.20
C ASN A 106 17.73 -12.15 -20.81
N ALA A 107 17.02 -13.11 -20.20
CA ALA A 107 15.66 -13.42 -20.56
C ALA A 107 14.77 -12.35 -19.95
N PHE A 108 14.42 -11.34 -20.74
CA PHE A 108 13.36 -10.41 -20.43
C PHE A 108 12.07 -11.22 -20.26
N ILE A 109 11.72 -11.56 -19.01
CA ILE A 109 10.48 -12.23 -18.67
C ILE A 109 9.53 -11.15 -18.13
N PRO A 110 8.37 -10.90 -18.75
CA PRO A 110 7.40 -9.96 -18.22
C PRO A 110 6.84 -10.50 -16.90
N ILE A 111 7.02 -9.74 -15.83
CA ILE A 111 6.66 -10.11 -14.45
C ILE A 111 5.15 -9.87 -14.24
N PHE A 112 4.25 -10.56 -14.95
CA PHE A 112 2.83 -10.63 -14.55
C PHE A 112 2.18 -11.92 -15.04
N ASN A 113 2.20 -12.97 -14.21
CA ASN A 113 1.19 -14.02 -14.25
C ASN A 113 0.44 -13.99 -12.92
N VAL A 114 -0.69 -13.27 -12.89
CA VAL A 114 -1.66 -13.35 -11.79
C VAL A 114 -2.70 -14.39 -12.19
N SER A 115 -2.61 -15.59 -11.62
CA SER A 115 -3.67 -16.59 -11.69
C SER A 115 -4.65 -16.36 -10.53
N ILE A 116 -5.85 -15.89 -10.83
CA ILE A 116 -6.97 -15.93 -9.89
C ILE A 116 -7.58 -17.32 -10.00
N THR A 117 -7.45 -18.14 -8.96
CA THR A 117 -8.26 -19.36 -8.81
C THR A 117 -9.68 -18.96 -8.41
N SER A 118 -10.64 -19.42 -9.21
CA SER A 118 -12.08 -19.34 -8.94
C SER A 118 -12.50 -20.09 -7.68
#